data_AF-A0A2T5P8Z8-F1
#
_entry.id   AF-A0A2T5P8Z8-F1
#
_cell.length_a   1.000
_cell.length_b   1.000
_cell.length_c   1.000
_cell.angle_alpha   90.00
_cell.angle_beta   90.00
_cell.angle_gamma   90.00
#
_symmetry.space_group_name_H-M   'P 1'
#
loop_
_entity.id
_entity.type
_entity.pdbx_description
1 polymer ?
#
loop_
_entity_poly.entity_id
_entity_poly.type
_entity_poly.pdbx_seq_one_letter_code
_entity_poly.pdbx_strand_id
1 'polypeptide(L)'
;VGSTAFQSRVVSEKPLKSDLMNFIQFGAWLDPELFAESSVVPVYETLADDAERSADDLFGDQSQSIMLVGTSYTKIEDWNFAGFLREALQNDLLTIAVEGRGPFHAMDEFMNSEYLTNTEITQVIWEFPVRTVLAQRPNSKSWQTALNDQL
;
A
#
# COMPACT_ATOMS: atom_id res chain seq x y z
N VAL A 1 -19.50 -3.77 -5.39
CA VAL A 1 -19.42 -3.99 -3.94
C VAL A 1 -19.69 -5.46 -3.72
N GLY A 2 -18.80 -6.18 -3.04
CA GLY A 2 -18.93 -7.63 -2.84
C GLY A 2 -19.97 -7.96 -1.76
N SER A 3 -20.10 -9.25 -1.42
CA SER A 3 -21.02 -9.76 -0.41
C SER A 3 -20.33 -10.32 0.84
N THR A 4 -19.00 -10.26 0.89
CA THR A 4 -18.22 -10.83 1.98
C THR A 4 -18.05 -9.79 3.08
N ALA A 5 -18.63 -10.04 4.25
CA ALA A 5 -18.48 -9.16 5.40
C ALA A 5 -17.06 -9.26 5.97
N PHE A 6 -16.41 -8.10 6.14
CA PHE A 6 -15.14 -7.97 6.85
C PHE A 6 -15.26 -6.89 7.92
N GLN A 7 -14.56 -7.09 9.04
CA GLN A 7 -14.53 -6.16 10.15
C GLN A 7 -13.11 -5.96 10.66
N SER A 8 -12.69 -4.70 10.78
CA SER A 8 -11.42 -4.33 11.38
C SER A 8 -11.58 -4.00 12.86
N ARG A 9 -10.64 -4.49 13.68
CA ARG A 9 -10.58 -4.19 15.11
C ARG A 9 -9.16 -3.85 15.53
N VAL A 10 -9.02 -3.01 16.55
CA VAL A 10 -7.73 -2.79 17.20
C VAL A 10 -7.40 -4.03 18.02
N VAL A 11 -6.22 -4.62 17.78
CA VAL A 11 -5.76 -5.84 18.48
C VAL A 11 -4.62 -5.56 19.45
N SER A 12 -3.85 -4.51 19.22
CA SER A 12 -2.76 -4.10 20.10
C SER A 12 -2.33 -2.66 19.83
N GLU A 13 -1.41 -2.17 20.64
CA GLU A 13 -0.68 -0.94 20.40
C GLU A 13 0.82 -1.24 20.35
N LYS A 14 1.53 -0.59 19.44
CA LYS A 14 2.95 -0.83 19.21
C LYS A 14 3.73 0.49 19.15
N PRO A 15 4.90 0.58 19.79
CA PRO A 15 5.81 1.69 19.57
C PRO A 15 6.32 1.65 18.13
N LEU A 16 6.07 2.72 17.37
CA LEU A 16 6.52 2.92 16.01
C LEU A 16 7.63 3.97 15.96
N LYS A 17 8.82 3.53 15.60
CA LYS A 17 9.89 4.44 15.17
C LYS A 17 9.57 4.92 13.76
N SER A 18 9.30 6.22 13.59
CA SER A 18 9.06 6.80 12.27
C SER A 18 10.27 6.62 11.34
N ASP A 19 10.00 6.25 10.09
CA ASP A 19 10.97 6.15 9.01
C ASP A 19 11.68 7.48 8.72
N LEU A 20 11.01 8.61 8.91
CA LEU A 20 11.57 9.95 8.78
C LEU A 20 12.71 10.21 9.77
N MET A 21 12.70 9.56 10.94
CA MET A 21 13.78 9.71 11.92
C MET A 21 15.12 9.19 11.41
N ASN A 22 15.13 8.30 10.41
CA ASN A 22 16.36 7.81 9.79
C ASN A 22 17.09 8.89 8.97
N PHE A 23 16.42 10.01 8.63
CA PHE A 23 16.99 11.09 7.84
C PHE A 23 17.45 12.29 8.68
N ILE A 24 17.21 12.27 9.99
CA ILE A 24 17.64 13.34 10.89
C ILE A 24 19.07 13.05 11.36
N GLN A 25 19.99 13.98 11.07
CA GLN A 25 21.35 13.94 11.59
C GLN A 25 21.43 14.82 12.83
N PHE A 26 21.52 14.21 14.01
CA PHE A 26 21.72 14.96 15.25
C PHE A 26 23.18 15.38 15.40
N GLY A 27 23.40 16.65 15.71
CA GLY A 27 24.68 17.09 16.27
C GLY A 27 24.83 16.52 17.67
N ALA A 28 26.05 16.14 18.07
CA ALA A 28 26.30 15.54 19.39
C ALA A 28 25.91 16.42 20.61
N TRP A 29 25.60 17.70 20.37
CA TRP A 29 25.16 18.68 21.37
C TRP A 29 23.63 18.73 21.54
N LEU A 30 22.87 18.10 20.63
CA LEU A 30 21.42 18.01 20.71
C LEU A 30 21.07 16.71 21.44
N ASP A 31 20.28 16.80 22.50
CA ASP A 31 19.86 15.64 23.28
C ASP A 31 19.00 14.69 22.41
N PRO A 32 19.49 13.48 22.06
CA PRO A 32 18.74 12.54 21.24
C PRO A 32 17.45 12.07 21.92
N GLU A 33 17.35 12.15 23.25
CA GLU A 33 16.18 11.66 24.00
C GLU A 33 14.90 12.41 23.65
N LEU A 34 14.98 13.71 23.36
CA LEU A 34 13.85 14.54 22.93
C LEU A 34 13.26 14.11 21.57
N PHE A 35 14.01 13.35 20.78
CA PHE A 35 13.60 12.83 19.47
C PHE A 35 13.52 11.30 19.44
N ALA A 36 13.80 10.65 20.57
CA ALA A 36 13.68 9.21 20.76
C ALA A 36 12.23 8.79 21.06
N GLU A 37 11.31 9.74 21.21
CA GLU A 37 9.89 9.46 21.45
C GLU A 37 9.31 8.65 20.28
N SER A 38 9.18 7.36 20.52
CA SER A 38 8.48 6.44 19.63
C SER A 38 6.99 6.71 19.78
N SER A 39 6.35 7.17 18.70
CA SER A 39 4.89 7.31 18.66
C SER A 39 4.27 5.92 18.82
N VAL A 40 3.29 5.78 19.70
CA VAL A 40 2.51 4.54 19.79
C VAL A 40 1.39 4.58 18.75
N VAL A 41 1.26 3.53 17.96
CA VAL A 41 0.19 3.40 16.95
C VAL A 41 -0.68 2.18 17.26
N PRO A 42 -2.01 2.28 17.03
CA PRO A 42 -2.89 1.12 17.09
C PRO A 42 -2.59 0.18 15.93
N VAL A 43 -2.52 -1.10 16.23
CA VAL A 43 -2.41 -2.17 15.24
C VAL A 43 -3.80 -2.74 15.00
N TYR A 44 -4.21 -2.78 13.74
CA TYR A 44 -5.50 -3.30 13.32
C TYR A 44 -5.35 -4.70 12.72
N GLU A 45 -6.38 -5.51 12.95
CA GLU A 45 -6.57 -6.80 12.28
C GLU A 45 -7.94 -6.77 11.61
N THR A 46 -8.01 -7.14 10.33
CA THR A 46 -9.26 -7.32 9.60
C THR A 46 -9.54 -8.81 9.44
N LEU A 47 -10.66 -9.25 9.99
CA LEU A 47 -11.15 -10.61 9.82
C LEU A 47 -12.45 -10.58 9.02
N ALA A 48 -12.71 -11.66 8.30
CA ALA A 48 -14.03 -11.84 7.73
C ALA A 48 -15.04 -12.17 8.83
N ASP A 49 -16.26 -11.67 8.71
CA ASP A 49 -17.34 -11.94 9.64
C ASP A 49 -17.97 -13.31 9.31
N ASP A 50 -17.62 -14.32 10.10
CA ASP A 50 -18.14 -15.67 9.95
C ASP A 50 -19.58 -15.81 10.45
N ALA A 51 -20.17 -14.79 11.07
CA ALA A 51 -21.53 -14.86 11.64
C ALA A 51 -22.63 -15.03 10.56
N GLU A 52 -22.39 -14.59 9.33
CA GLU A 52 -23.31 -14.74 8.20
C GLU A 52 -22.91 -15.84 7.20
N ARG A 53 -21.74 -16.48 7.38
CA ARG A 53 -21.29 -17.52 6.46
C ARG A 53 -21.86 -18.89 6.80
N SER A 54 -22.51 -19.49 5.82
CA SER A 54 -22.78 -20.93 5.88
C SER A 54 -21.47 -21.71 5.73
N ALA A 55 -21.39 -22.92 6.29
CA ALA A 55 -20.20 -23.77 6.15
C ALA A 55 -19.83 -24.03 4.69
N ASP A 56 -20.81 -23.98 3.77
CA ASP A 56 -20.61 -24.11 2.32
C ASP A 56 -19.91 -22.90 1.69
N ASP A 57 -20.04 -21.70 2.28
CA ASP A 57 -19.43 -20.44 1.79
C ASP A 57 -17.96 -20.28 2.23
N LEU A 58 -17.54 -21.01 3.27
CA LEU A 58 -16.15 -21.12 3.71
C LEU A 58 -15.31 -22.03 2.81
N PHE A 59 -15.95 -23.00 2.15
CA PHE A 59 -15.32 -23.88 1.16
C PHE A 59 -15.71 -23.55 -0.28
N GLY A 60 -16.66 -22.62 -0.46
CA GLY A 60 -17.01 -22.04 -1.74
C GLY A 60 -15.88 -21.16 -2.27
N ASP A 61 -15.86 -21.01 -3.59
CA ASP A 61 -14.84 -20.22 -4.28
C ASP A 61 -15.04 -18.73 -3.95
N GLN A 62 -14.34 -18.23 -2.92
CA GLN A 62 -14.31 -16.81 -2.60
C GLN A 62 -13.54 -16.11 -3.73
N SER A 63 -14.26 -15.65 -4.75
CA SER A 63 -13.62 -15.08 -5.94
C SER A 63 -12.86 -13.79 -5.58
N GLN A 64 -11.53 -13.89 -5.53
CA GLN A 64 -10.64 -12.75 -5.32
C GLN A 64 -10.54 -11.93 -6.61
N SER A 65 -11.59 -11.13 -6.83
CA SER A 65 -11.77 -10.40 -8.09
C SER A 65 -11.00 -9.10 -8.17
N ILE A 66 -10.36 -8.70 -7.08
CA ILE A 66 -9.64 -7.43 -6.93
C ILE A 66 -8.16 -7.70 -6.65
N MET A 67 -7.29 -7.07 -7.44
CA MET A 67 -5.86 -6.98 -7.19
C MET A 67 -5.50 -5.58 -6.68
N LEU A 68 -4.86 -5.49 -5.53
CA LEU A 68 -4.28 -4.26 -5.00
C LEU A 68 -2.77 -4.24 -5.28
N VAL A 69 -2.35 -3.30 -6.10
CA VAL A 69 -0.94 -3.08 -6.44
C VAL A 69 -0.44 -1.82 -5.75
N GLY A 70 0.69 -1.87 -5.03
CA GLY A 70 1.12 -0.72 -4.25
C GLY A 70 2.55 -0.73 -3.75
N THR A 71 2.83 0.23 -2.86
CA THR A 71 4.16 0.47 -2.27
C THR A 71 4.20 0.03 -0.81
N SER A 72 5.11 0.61 -0.02
CA SER A 72 5.16 0.43 1.44
C SER A 72 3.85 0.78 2.14
N TYR A 73 3.03 1.70 1.62
CA TYR A 73 1.70 2.00 2.17
C TYR A 73 0.75 0.81 2.11
N THR A 74 0.96 -0.09 1.13
CA THR A 74 0.20 -1.35 1.01
C THR A 74 0.92 -2.51 1.69
N LYS A 75 2.26 -2.56 1.60
CA LYS A 75 3.06 -3.71 2.05
C LYS A 75 3.21 -3.80 3.57
N ILE A 76 3.25 -2.67 4.27
CA ILE A 76 3.45 -2.65 5.72
C ILE A 76 2.14 -2.99 6.42
N GLU A 77 2.12 -4.12 7.12
CA GLU A 77 0.92 -4.66 7.78
C GLU A 77 0.40 -3.76 8.91
N ASP A 78 1.29 -3.03 9.60
CA ASP A 78 0.92 -2.11 10.69
C ASP A 78 -0.10 -1.03 10.22
N TRP A 79 -0.18 -0.72 8.92
CA TRP A 79 -1.16 0.22 8.36
C TRP A 79 -2.54 -0.40 8.09
N ASN A 80 -2.61 -1.73 7.99
CA ASN A 80 -3.80 -2.51 7.66
C ASN A 80 -4.57 -1.99 6.43
N PHE A 81 -3.90 -1.36 5.47
CA PHE A 81 -4.55 -0.72 4.32
C PHE A 81 -5.38 -1.71 3.49
N ALA A 82 -4.82 -2.89 3.21
CA ALA A 82 -5.53 -3.96 2.51
C ALA A 82 -6.76 -4.44 3.30
N GLY A 83 -6.64 -4.56 4.63
CA GLY A 83 -7.74 -4.96 5.49
C GLY A 83 -8.90 -3.96 5.48
N PHE A 84 -8.60 -2.68 5.66
CA PHE A 84 -9.62 -1.62 5.56
C PHE A 84 -10.28 -1.57 4.18
N LEU A 85 -9.55 -1.90 3.12
CA LEU A 85 -10.12 -1.97 1.77
C LEU A 85 -11.06 -3.18 1.61
N ARG A 86 -10.72 -4.34 2.19
CA ARG A 86 -11.63 -5.51 2.24
C ARG A 86 -12.93 -5.18 2.96
N GLU A 87 -12.86 -4.50 4.10
CA GLU A 87 -14.02 -4.00 4.83
C GLU A 87 -14.81 -2.96 4.03
N ALA A 88 -14.17 -1.94 3.45
CA ALA A 88 -14.89 -0.93 2.69
C ALA A 88 -15.58 -1.48 1.43
N LEU A 89 -14.97 -2.47 0.78
CA LEU A 89 -15.49 -3.07 -0.47
C LEU A 89 -16.38 -4.28 -0.23
N GLN A 90 -16.39 -4.83 0.99
CA GLN A 90 -17.02 -6.09 1.36
C GLN A 90 -16.63 -7.21 0.39
N ASN A 91 -15.33 -7.27 0.04
CA ASN A 91 -14.80 -8.18 -0.97
C ASN A 91 -13.37 -8.54 -0.60
N ASP A 92 -12.99 -9.80 -0.84
CA ASP A 92 -11.61 -10.21 -0.66
C ASP A 92 -10.73 -9.66 -1.80
N LEU A 93 -9.43 -9.56 -1.54
CA LEU A 93 -8.48 -9.03 -2.49
C LEU A 93 -7.10 -9.67 -2.34
N LEU A 94 -6.43 -9.76 -3.48
CA LEU A 94 -5.03 -10.10 -3.60
C LEU A 94 -4.18 -8.83 -3.54
N THR A 95 -2.92 -8.96 -3.10
CA THR A 95 -1.99 -7.83 -3.00
C THR A 95 -0.65 -8.13 -3.65
N ILE A 96 -0.17 -7.21 -4.48
CA ILE A 96 1.23 -7.13 -4.91
C ILE A 96 1.77 -5.77 -4.49
N ALA A 97 2.61 -5.77 -3.46
CA ALA A 97 3.18 -4.53 -2.97
C ALA A 97 4.66 -4.66 -2.66
N VAL A 98 5.41 -3.62 -3.02
CA VAL A 98 6.86 -3.62 -2.98
C VAL A 98 7.35 -2.43 -2.18
N GLU A 99 8.10 -2.72 -1.13
CA GLU A 99 8.73 -1.70 -0.31
C GLU A 99 9.96 -1.11 -1.00
N GLY A 100 10.17 0.21 -0.88
CA GLY A 100 11.40 0.89 -1.29
C GLY A 100 11.65 1.02 -2.80
N ARG A 101 10.89 0.36 -3.68
CA ARG A 101 11.06 0.42 -5.15
C ARG A 101 10.04 1.28 -5.90
N GLY A 102 9.01 1.76 -5.18
CA GLY A 102 8.00 2.66 -5.72
C GLY A 102 6.89 1.97 -6.54
N PRO A 103 5.85 2.72 -6.92
CA PRO A 103 4.59 2.16 -7.44
C PRO A 103 4.72 1.56 -8.85
N PHE A 104 5.68 2.03 -9.66
CA PHE A 104 5.92 1.48 -11.01
C PHE A 104 6.54 0.09 -10.97
N HIS A 105 7.50 -0.12 -10.07
CA HIS A 105 8.11 -1.44 -9.90
C HIS A 105 7.07 -2.47 -9.45
N ALA A 106 6.18 -2.10 -8.53
CA ALA A 106 5.08 -2.97 -8.11
C ALA A 106 4.11 -3.30 -9.27
N MET A 107 3.83 -2.33 -10.13
CA MET A 107 3.02 -2.55 -11.33
C MET A 107 3.71 -3.45 -12.35
N ASP A 108 5.02 -3.29 -12.58
CA ASP A 108 5.79 -4.21 -13.42
C ASP A 108 5.78 -5.64 -12.86
N GLU A 109 5.88 -5.82 -11.54
CA GLU A 109 5.74 -7.14 -10.93
C GLU A 109 4.35 -7.75 -11.17
N PHE A 110 3.29 -6.96 -11.03
CA PHE A 110 1.93 -7.41 -11.36
C PHE A 110 1.82 -7.82 -12.84
N MET A 111 2.31 -6.99 -13.76
CA MET A 111 2.24 -7.28 -15.20
C MET A 111 3.03 -8.53 -15.61
N ASN A 112 4.07 -8.90 -14.85
CA ASN A 112 4.87 -10.11 -15.10
C ASN A 112 4.41 -11.32 -14.25
N SER A 113 3.36 -11.17 -13.45
CA SER A 113 2.83 -12.24 -12.60
C SER A 113 1.75 -13.06 -13.32
N GLU A 114 1.47 -14.26 -12.80
CA GLU A 114 0.36 -15.10 -13.27
C GLU A 114 -1.01 -14.45 -13.09
N TYR A 115 -1.12 -13.52 -12.14
CA TYR A 115 -2.34 -12.78 -11.85
C TYR A 115 -2.82 -11.90 -13.01
N LEU A 116 -1.92 -11.43 -13.89
CA LEU A 116 -2.33 -10.65 -15.06
C LEU A 116 -3.23 -11.48 -16.00
N THR A 117 -2.98 -12.79 -16.07
CA THR A 117 -3.74 -13.71 -16.92
C THR A 117 -4.91 -14.39 -16.19
N ASN A 118 -5.05 -14.16 -14.88
CA ASN A 118 -6.16 -14.72 -14.11
C ASN A 118 -7.46 -13.98 -14.48
N THR A 119 -8.40 -14.69 -15.09
CA THR A 119 -9.70 -14.15 -15.53
C THR A 119 -10.64 -13.78 -14.39
N GLU A 120 -10.37 -14.26 -13.18
CA GLU A 120 -11.15 -13.90 -11.98
C GLU A 120 -10.84 -12.48 -11.52
N ILE A 121 -9.61 -12.00 -11.77
CA ILE A 121 -9.22 -10.63 -11.44
C ILE A 121 -9.81 -9.70 -12.49
N THR A 122 -10.85 -8.97 -12.08
CA THR A 122 -11.58 -8.04 -12.95
C THR A 122 -11.24 -6.58 -12.66
N GLN A 123 -10.59 -6.32 -11.52
CA GLN A 123 -10.28 -4.96 -11.06
C GLN A 123 -8.86 -4.90 -10.50
N VAL A 124 -8.16 -3.81 -10.83
CA VAL A 124 -6.85 -3.48 -10.27
C VAL A 124 -6.94 -2.11 -9.59
N ILE A 125 -6.63 -2.07 -8.31
CA ILE A 125 -6.48 -0.85 -7.53
C ILE A 125 -4.99 -0.56 -7.45
N TRP A 126 -4.55 0.58 -7.99
CA TRP A 126 -3.15 0.98 -7.97
C TRP A 126 -2.92 2.10 -6.96
N GLU A 127 -2.28 1.77 -5.84
CA GLU A 127 -1.84 2.74 -4.84
C GLU A 127 -0.64 3.53 -5.39
N PHE A 128 -0.81 4.84 -5.45
CA PHE A 128 0.16 5.72 -6.09
C PHE A 128 0.38 7.01 -5.29
N PRO A 129 1.53 7.16 -4.59
CA PRO A 129 1.82 8.39 -3.87
C PRO A 129 2.02 9.56 -4.84
N VAL A 130 1.29 10.67 -4.66
CA VAL A 130 1.35 11.86 -5.55
C VAL A 130 2.78 12.37 -5.76
N ARG A 131 3.63 12.31 -4.73
CA ARG A 131 5.05 12.73 -4.81
C ARG A 131 5.82 11.98 -5.91
N THR A 132 5.44 10.74 -6.21
CA THR A 132 6.09 9.95 -7.27
C THR A 132 5.79 10.54 -8.64
N VAL A 133 4.57 11.04 -8.89
CA VAL A 133 4.23 11.74 -10.14
C VAL A 133 5.06 13.00 -10.27
N LEU A 134 5.20 13.76 -9.18
CA LEU A 134 5.93 15.03 -9.16
C LEU A 134 7.45 14.85 -9.33
N ALA A 135 8.01 13.78 -8.77
CA ALA A 135 9.42 13.42 -8.95
C ALA A 135 9.73 13.00 -10.39
N GLN A 136 8.73 12.51 -11.12
CA GLN A 136 8.84 12.11 -12.54
C GLN A 136 8.63 13.27 -13.52
N ARG A 137 8.80 14.54 -13.10
CA ARG A 137 8.84 15.65 -14.07
C ARG A 137 9.75 15.23 -15.22
N PRO A 138 9.24 15.14 -16.46
CA PRO A 138 10.11 14.86 -17.57
C PRO A 138 11.17 15.94 -17.56
N ASN A 139 12.42 15.57 -17.85
CA ASN A 139 13.36 16.49 -18.44
C ASN A 139 12.76 16.93 -19.79
N SER A 140 11.65 17.67 -19.79
CA SER A 140 11.33 18.53 -20.90
C SER A 140 12.52 19.46 -20.92
N LYS A 141 13.34 19.32 -21.96
CA LYS A 141 14.19 20.43 -22.39
C LYS A 141 13.32 21.66 -22.22
N SER A 142 13.74 22.58 -21.35
CA SER A 142 13.04 23.86 -21.29
C SER A 142 13.00 24.35 -22.73
N TRP A 143 11.91 24.98 -23.14
CA TRP A 143 11.83 25.57 -24.49
C TRP A 143 13.05 26.46 -24.80
N GLN A 144 13.73 26.96 -23.76
CA GLN A 144 15.02 27.65 -23.80
C GLN A 144 16.19 26.77 -24.28
N THR A 145 16.28 25.51 -23.84
CA THR A 145 17.29 24.55 -24.33
C THR A 145 17.02 24.13 -25.78
N ALA A 146 15.76 24.03 -26.20
CA ALA A 146 15.42 23.72 -27.59
C ALA A 146 15.75 24.85 -28.58
N LEU A 147 15.74 26.11 -28.12
CA LEU A 147 16.10 27.28 -28.93
C LEU A 147 17.62 27.45 -29.08
N ASN A 148 18.41 27.05 -28.08
CA ASN A 148 19.88 27.17 -28.12
C ASN A 148 20.57 26.06 -28.94
N ASP A 149 19.91 24.93 -29.20
CA ASP A 149 20.45 23.85 -30.06
C ASP A 149 20.34 24.16 -31.57
N GLN A 150 19.81 25.33 -31.96
CA GLN A 150 19.66 25.78 -33.36
C GLN A 150 20.60 26.92 -33.77
N LEU A 151 21.59 27.26 -32.94
CA LEU A 151 22.67 28.21 -33.26
C LEU A 151 24.03 27.51 -33.22
#